data_AF-A0A834CBT2-F1
#
_entry.id   AF-A0A834CBT2-F1
#
_cell.length_a   1.000
_cell.length_b   1.000
_cell.length_c   1.000
_cell.angle_alpha   90.00
_cell.angle_beta   90.00
_cell.angle_gamma   90.00
#
_symmetry.space_group_name_H-M   'P 1'
#
loop_
_entity.id
_entity.type
_entity.pdbx_description
1 polymer ?
#
loop_
_entity_poly.entity_id
_entity_poly.type
_entity_poly.pdbx_seq_one_letter_code
_entity_poly.pdbx_strand_id
1 'polypeptide(L)'
;MCLFKPVSPHRQSVNPALLLVRQRFLRLSLLCKSYSFLRLYSYRMVVKKTYSAQIMLVVVLLCCFAEIGTCLEFTGAEGQWARFPVWNACCESEMSFNMKTKSSHGLLVYFDDEGFCDFLELLIRNGKLSLRFSIFCAEPATVVSDTAVNDSRWHTVTIRRNFKNTTLMVDNEIKWVEVMSKRRDMTVFSHLFVGGIPPELRSVALRLTSAAVKDEPPFTGWITDVTVNNTECAIVNSDGVLMDICGTANMCLNGGICSLIDNEPTCDCSHTGFQGKDCSEEDNYTEGLAHLMMGDQGQRGEAWLLRSLLSTQ
;
A
#
# COMPACT_ATOMS: atom_id res chain seq x y z
N MET A 1 12.51 5.05 77.21
CA MET A 1 12.38 4.08 76.10
C MET A 1 13.03 4.71 74.87
N CYS A 2 14.36 4.69 74.79
CA CYS A 2 15.19 3.66 74.16
C CYS A 2 14.84 3.48 72.67
N LEU A 3 15.72 3.60 71.67
CA LEU A 3 17.11 4.03 71.49
C LEU A 3 17.42 3.78 69.99
N PHE A 4 18.43 4.47 69.42
CA PHE A 4 19.13 4.21 68.14
C PHE A 4 18.53 4.63 66.76
N LYS A 5 19.18 5.63 66.16
CA LYS A 5 19.65 5.64 64.73
C LYS A 5 20.96 4.83 64.64
N PRO A 6 21.58 4.58 63.47
CA PRO A 6 21.12 4.40 62.07
C PRO A 6 21.67 3.05 61.49
N VAL A 7 21.52 2.77 60.18
CA VAL A 7 22.52 2.12 59.28
C VAL A 7 21.86 1.76 57.94
N SER A 8 22.44 2.25 56.84
CA SER A 8 22.23 1.76 55.47
C SER A 8 23.27 0.66 55.18
N PRO A 9 22.93 -0.32 54.32
CA PRO A 9 23.92 -0.69 53.30
C PRO A 9 23.32 -0.89 51.90
N HIS A 10 24.08 -0.36 50.94
CA HIS A 10 24.31 -0.79 49.56
C HIS A 10 23.48 -1.93 48.91
N ARG A 11 22.75 -1.52 47.86
CA ARG A 11 22.91 -1.89 46.43
C ARG A 11 23.29 -3.34 46.11
N GLN A 12 22.34 -4.10 45.56
CA GLN A 12 22.58 -4.96 44.39
C GLN A 12 21.45 -4.81 43.36
N SER A 13 21.89 -4.60 42.12
CA SER A 13 21.13 -4.43 40.88
C SER A 13 20.40 -5.72 40.51
N VAL A 14 19.08 -5.66 40.30
CA VAL A 14 18.32 -6.75 39.67
C VAL A 14 17.86 -6.29 38.30
N ASN A 15 18.34 -7.01 37.28
CA ASN A 15 18.08 -6.82 35.85
C ASN A 15 16.55 -6.86 35.53
N PRO A 16 15.99 -5.89 34.80
CA PRO A 16 14.56 -5.88 34.43
C PRO A 16 14.18 -6.88 33.31
N ALA A 17 15.07 -7.78 32.91
CA ALA A 17 14.82 -8.78 31.86
C ALA A 17 14.10 -10.06 32.33
N LEU A 18 13.65 -10.18 33.58
CA LEU A 18 13.13 -11.44 34.13
C LEU A 18 11.68 -11.44 34.63
N LEU A 19 10.89 -10.39 34.36
CA LEU A 19 9.50 -10.30 34.87
C LEU A 19 8.39 -10.27 33.80
N LEU A 20 8.69 -10.57 32.53
CA LEU A 20 7.68 -10.61 31.45
C LEU A 20 7.58 -11.95 30.70
N VAL A 21 8.23 -13.02 31.17
CA VAL A 21 8.17 -14.36 30.55
C VAL A 21 7.20 -15.30 31.28
N ARG A 22 6.57 -14.87 32.38
CA ARG A 22 5.72 -15.74 33.22
C ARG A 22 4.20 -15.53 33.13
N GLN A 23 3.71 -14.86 32.08
CA GLN A 23 2.25 -14.72 31.84
C GLN A 23 1.78 -14.94 30.38
N ARG A 24 2.56 -15.63 29.53
CA ARG A 24 2.08 -16.12 28.22
C ARG A 24 2.06 -17.66 28.07
N PHE A 25 2.26 -18.40 29.16
CA PHE A 25 2.21 -19.86 29.19
C PHE A 25 0.94 -20.38 29.90
N LEU A 26 -0.23 -19.85 29.53
CA LEU A 26 -1.52 -20.39 30.00
C LEU A 26 -2.65 -19.95 29.07
N ARG A 27 -2.63 -20.41 27.81
CA ARG A 27 -3.79 -20.58 26.89
C ARG A 27 -3.33 -21.05 25.51
N LEU A 28 -2.71 -22.23 25.43
CA LEU A 28 -2.61 -23.02 24.18
C LEU A 28 -2.22 -24.48 24.46
N SER A 29 -2.60 -24.98 25.65
CA SER A 29 -2.40 -26.37 26.11
C SER A 29 -3.70 -27.18 26.11
N LEU A 30 -4.64 -26.82 25.24
CA LEU A 30 -5.86 -27.57 24.93
C LEU A 30 -5.97 -27.64 23.41
N LEU A 31 -5.30 -28.65 22.83
CA LEU A 31 -5.55 -29.26 21.51
C LEU A 31 -4.45 -30.26 21.10
N CYS A 32 -3.46 -30.52 21.96
CA CYS A 32 -2.44 -31.54 21.71
C CYS A 32 -2.40 -32.60 22.83
N LYS A 33 -3.53 -33.27 23.06
CA LYS A 33 -3.63 -34.52 23.84
C LYS A 33 -4.70 -35.42 23.24
N SER A 34 -4.41 -35.93 22.05
CA SER A 34 -4.77 -37.29 21.66
C SER A 34 -3.83 -37.65 20.52
N TYR A 35 -3.29 -38.87 20.54
CA TYR A 35 -2.42 -39.52 19.56
C TYR A 35 -1.10 -39.97 20.15
N SER A 36 -1.17 -41.11 20.86
CA SER A 36 -0.11 -42.11 20.89
C SER A 36 -0.71 -43.41 21.39
N PHE A 37 -1.16 -44.29 20.50
CA PHE A 37 -1.17 -45.74 20.70
C PHE A 37 -1.44 -46.45 19.38
N LEU A 38 -0.36 -46.97 18.76
CA LEU A 38 -0.18 -48.32 18.21
C LEU A 38 0.80 -48.33 17.04
N ARG A 39 1.94 -48.96 17.31
CA ARG A 39 2.91 -49.49 16.35
C ARG A 39 2.23 -50.52 15.44
N LEU A 40 2.86 -50.71 14.27
CA LEU A 40 2.62 -51.70 13.20
C LEU A 40 1.69 -51.19 12.10
N TYR A 41 2.28 -50.50 11.12
CA TYR A 41 2.12 -50.78 9.68
C TYR A 41 3.21 -50.00 8.94
N SER A 42 4.28 -50.70 8.61
CA SER A 42 5.46 -50.17 7.92
C SER A 42 5.12 -49.70 6.50
N TYR A 43 5.84 -48.66 6.07
CA TYR A 43 6.18 -48.36 4.67
C TYR A 43 5.21 -47.62 3.73
N ARG A 44 4.12 -47.00 4.21
CA ARG A 44 3.29 -46.10 3.36
C ARG A 44 3.08 -44.66 3.84
N MET A 45 3.65 -44.27 4.98
CA MET A 45 3.39 -42.95 5.60
C MET A 45 4.55 -41.95 5.58
N VAL A 46 5.67 -42.25 4.93
CA VAL A 46 6.73 -41.23 4.73
C VAL A 46 6.39 -40.32 3.54
N VAL A 47 5.67 -40.84 2.55
CA VAL A 47 5.35 -40.13 1.31
C VAL A 47 4.16 -39.17 1.45
N LYS A 48 3.21 -39.42 2.36
CA LYS A 48 2.02 -38.56 2.54
C LYS A 48 2.27 -37.26 3.33
N LYS A 49 3.36 -37.19 4.10
CA LYS A 49 3.63 -36.07 5.02
C LYS A 49 4.36 -34.90 4.34
N THR A 50 5.16 -35.18 3.31
CA THR A 50 5.86 -34.18 2.50
C THR A 50 4.91 -33.44 1.55
N TYR A 51 3.96 -34.13 0.92
CA TYR A 51 2.95 -33.49 0.07
C TYR A 51 2.05 -32.51 0.83
N SER A 52 1.69 -32.83 2.08
CA SER A 52 0.88 -31.95 2.92
C SER A 52 1.64 -30.67 3.32
N ALA A 53 2.94 -30.76 3.57
CA ALA A 53 3.77 -29.60 3.90
C ALA A 53 4.03 -28.73 2.67
N GLN A 54 4.22 -29.34 1.50
CA GLN A 54 4.39 -28.62 0.23
C GLN A 54 3.11 -27.93 -0.21
N ILE A 55 1.94 -28.55 -0.06
CA ILE A 55 0.65 -27.91 -0.36
C ILE A 55 0.40 -26.75 0.61
N MET A 56 0.68 -26.91 1.91
CA MET A 56 0.56 -25.82 2.87
C MET A 56 1.53 -24.67 2.57
N LEU A 57 2.76 -24.97 2.17
CA LEU A 57 3.74 -23.96 1.77
C LEU A 57 3.31 -23.24 0.48
N VAL A 58 2.76 -23.97 -0.49
CA VAL A 58 2.23 -23.39 -1.73
C VAL A 58 0.99 -22.55 -1.44
N VAL A 59 0.10 -22.96 -0.55
CA VAL A 59 -1.05 -22.15 -0.12
C VAL A 59 -0.59 -20.90 0.64
N VAL A 60 0.41 -21.01 1.52
CA VAL A 60 0.98 -19.84 2.21
C VAL A 60 1.68 -18.90 1.23
N LEU A 61 2.44 -19.42 0.27
CA LEU A 61 3.05 -18.62 -0.79
C LEU A 61 1.97 -17.96 -1.67
N LEU A 62 0.94 -18.69 -2.10
CA LEU A 62 -0.21 -18.16 -2.85
C LEU A 62 -1.01 -17.14 -2.04
N CYS A 63 -1.13 -17.30 -0.72
CA CYS A 63 -1.73 -16.31 0.18
C CYS A 63 -0.80 -15.11 0.45
N CYS A 64 0.52 -15.27 0.36
CA CYS A 64 1.48 -14.17 0.39
C CYS A 64 1.52 -13.38 -0.93
N PHE A 65 1.09 -14.00 -2.04
CA PHE A 65 0.79 -13.32 -3.30
C PHE A 65 -0.62 -12.71 -3.32
N ALA A 66 -1.41 -12.87 -2.25
CA ALA A 66 -2.72 -12.23 -2.16
C ALA A 66 -2.49 -10.73 -1.90
N GLU A 67 -2.70 -9.97 -2.99
CA GLU A 67 -2.98 -8.54 -3.01
C GLU A 67 -1.82 -7.64 -2.60
N ILE A 68 -0.92 -7.43 -3.57
CA ILE A 68 -0.02 -6.27 -3.60
C ILE A 68 -0.85 -5.05 -4.05
N GLY A 69 -1.75 -4.57 -3.19
CA GLY A 69 -2.44 -3.31 -3.40
C GLY A 69 -1.50 -2.15 -3.05
N THR A 70 -1.40 -1.13 -3.90
CA THR A 70 -0.65 0.09 -3.57
C THR A 70 -1.36 0.82 -2.44
N CYS A 71 -0.76 0.80 -1.25
CA CYS A 71 -1.28 1.54 -0.10
C CYS A 71 -0.79 3.00 -0.16
N LEU A 72 -1.74 3.93 -0.21
CA LEU A 72 -1.49 5.37 -0.19
C LEU A 72 -1.72 5.89 1.23
N GLU A 73 -0.70 6.49 1.84
CA GLU A 73 -0.79 7.17 3.11
C GLU A 73 -0.90 8.68 2.92
N PHE A 74 -2.00 9.22 3.44
CA PHE A 74 -2.32 10.65 3.48
C PHE A 74 -2.07 11.14 4.90
N THR A 75 -1.01 11.91 5.09
CA THR A 75 -0.59 12.39 6.42
C THR A 75 -1.46 13.54 6.94
N GLY A 76 -2.30 14.12 6.08
CA GLY A 76 -3.04 15.34 6.36
C GLY A 76 -2.24 16.61 6.04
N ALA A 77 -1.15 16.48 5.28
CA ALA A 77 -0.36 17.62 4.81
C ALA A 77 -1.22 18.58 3.99
N GLU A 78 -0.97 19.87 4.14
CA GLU A 78 -1.66 20.89 3.36
C GLU A 78 -1.30 20.74 1.88
N GLY A 79 -2.30 20.77 1.01
CA GLY A 79 -2.09 20.63 -0.42
C GLY A 79 -1.78 19.21 -0.89
N GLN A 80 -1.91 18.18 -0.04
CA GLN A 80 -1.76 16.80 -0.51
C GLN A 80 -2.94 16.37 -1.40
N TRP A 81 -2.68 15.50 -2.38
CA TRP A 81 -3.70 14.89 -3.23
C TRP A 81 -3.11 13.72 -4.03
N ALA A 82 -3.97 12.78 -4.41
CA ALA A 82 -3.69 11.78 -5.42
C ALA A 82 -4.65 11.93 -6.59
N ARG A 83 -4.15 11.80 -7.82
CA ARG A 83 -4.94 11.93 -9.05
C ARG A 83 -4.97 10.60 -9.79
N PHE A 84 -6.17 10.19 -10.14
CA PHE A 84 -6.46 8.99 -10.91
C PHE A 84 -7.02 9.37 -12.30
N PRO A 85 -7.11 8.40 -13.24
CA PRO A 85 -7.80 8.62 -14.50
C PRO A 85 -9.23 9.12 -14.30
N VAL A 86 -9.80 9.75 -15.34
CA VAL A 86 -11.17 10.22 -15.30
C VAL A 86 -12.13 9.05 -15.09
N TRP A 87 -12.95 9.10 -14.04
CA TRP A 87 -14.07 8.17 -13.87
C TRP A 87 -15.26 8.66 -14.69
N ASN A 88 -15.69 7.88 -15.69
CA ASN A 88 -16.89 8.18 -16.45
C ASN A 88 -18.17 7.90 -15.64
N ALA A 89 -18.52 8.83 -14.76
CA ALA A 89 -19.68 8.75 -13.86
C ALA A 89 -21.02 9.17 -14.50
N CYS A 90 -21.11 9.20 -15.84
CA CYS A 90 -22.26 9.75 -16.56
C CYS A 90 -23.57 9.04 -16.24
N CYS A 91 -23.50 7.72 -16.16
CA CYS A 91 -24.63 6.84 -16.42
C CYS A 91 -24.66 5.74 -15.35
N GLU A 92 -24.47 4.49 -15.77
CA GLU A 92 -24.23 3.36 -14.87
C GLU A 92 -22.74 3.13 -14.75
N SER A 93 -22.19 3.29 -13.56
CA SER A 93 -20.78 3.02 -13.28
C SER A 93 -20.54 2.95 -11.77
N GLU A 94 -19.39 2.42 -11.39
CA GLU A 94 -19.04 2.22 -10.00
C GLU A 94 -17.56 2.54 -9.78
N MET A 95 -17.25 3.23 -8.68
CA MET A 95 -15.89 3.28 -8.13
C MET A 95 -15.89 2.69 -6.73
N SER A 96 -14.82 1.98 -6.37
CA SER A 96 -14.62 1.46 -5.02
C SER A 96 -13.18 1.69 -4.55
N PHE A 97 -13.01 1.73 -3.23
CA PHE A 97 -11.71 1.78 -2.56
C PHE A 97 -11.85 1.32 -1.12
N ASN A 98 -10.73 0.91 -0.52
CA ASN A 98 -10.63 0.62 0.90
C ASN A 98 -9.98 1.81 1.62
N MET A 99 -10.51 2.20 2.78
CA MET A 99 -9.95 3.29 3.57
C MET A 99 -9.85 2.98 5.06
N LYS A 100 -8.90 3.63 5.74
CA LYS A 100 -8.71 3.55 7.19
C LYS A 100 -8.33 4.91 7.75
N THR A 101 -9.03 5.39 8.77
CA THR A 101 -8.78 6.72 9.36
C THR A 101 -9.18 6.81 10.83
N LYS A 102 -8.64 7.83 11.51
CA LYS A 102 -9.12 8.33 12.82
C LYS A 102 -9.78 9.71 12.71
N SER A 103 -9.67 10.36 11.55
CA SER A 103 -10.17 11.72 11.36
C SER A 103 -11.68 11.72 11.30
N SER A 104 -12.29 12.72 11.94
CA SER A 104 -13.74 12.94 11.85
C SER A 104 -14.13 13.86 10.69
N HIS A 105 -13.16 14.50 10.02
CA HIS A 105 -13.38 15.43 8.93
C HIS A 105 -12.32 15.24 7.83
N GLY A 106 -12.68 15.38 6.56
CA GLY A 106 -11.71 15.31 5.46
C GLY A 106 -12.36 15.10 4.09
N LEU A 107 -11.70 15.61 3.06
CA LEU A 107 -12.06 15.37 1.66
C LEU A 107 -11.49 14.05 1.15
N LEU A 108 -12.36 13.09 0.83
CA LEU A 108 -11.95 11.77 0.32
C LEU A 108 -11.90 11.73 -1.21
N VAL A 109 -12.95 12.19 -1.89
CA VAL A 109 -13.08 12.11 -3.34
C VAL A 109 -13.65 13.42 -3.89
N TYR A 110 -13.11 13.90 -5.00
CA TYR A 110 -13.67 15.01 -5.76
C TYR A 110 -13.46 14.83 -7.27
N PHE A 111 -14.49 15.14 -8.05
CA PHE A 111 -14.40 15.44 -9.48
C PHE A 111 -15.58 16.30 -9.91
N ASP A 112 -15.42 16.98 -11.04
CA ASP A 112 -16.44 17.84 -11.61
C ASP A 112 -16.33 17.97 -13.15
N ASP A 113 -17.13 18.87 -13.69
CA ASP A 113 -17.07 19.33 -15.06
C ASP A 113 -16.24 20.62 -15.23
N GLU A 114 -15.23 20.85 -14.39
CA GLU A 114 -14.33 22.02 -14.48
C GLU A 114 -15.01 23.40 -14.29
N GLY A 115 -15.97 23.48 -13.37
CA GLY A 115 -16.58 24.74 -12.96
C GLY A 115 -17.89 25.10 -13.66
N PHE A 116 -18.52 24.16 -14.37
CA PHE A 116 -19.88 24.39 -14.88
C PHE A 116 -20.91 24.05 -13.81
N CYS A 117 -21.38 22.81 -13.72
CA CYS A 117 -22.59 22.47 -12.98
C CYS A 117 -22.62 21.08 -12.34
N ASP A 118 -21.85 20.14 -12.86
CA ASP A 118 -21.86 18.75 -12.46
C ASP A 118 -20.65 18.46 -11.56
N PHE A 119 -20.89 17.89 -10.39
CA PHE A 119 -19.83 17.51 -9.47
C PHE A 119 -20.25 16.32 -8.61
N LEU A 120 -19.26 15.63 -8.05
CA LEU A 120 -19.43 14.66 -6.98
C LEU A 120 -18.29 14.81 -5.97
N GLU A 121 -18.66 14.91 -4.70
CA GLU A 121 -17.74 15.01 -3.57
C GLU A 121 -18.10 13.98 -2.50
N LEU A 122 -17.08 13.29 -1.97
CA LEU A 122 -17.21 12.43 -0.80
C LEU A 122 -16.37 13.01 0.34
N LEU A 123 -17.04 13.24 1.46
CA LEU A 123 -16.44 13.86 2.65
C LEU A 123 -16.59 12.93 3.86
N ILE A 124 -15.66 13.00 4.79
CA ILE A 124 -15.89 12.59 6.16
C ILE A 124 -16.46 13.79 6.90
N ARG A 125 -17.61 13.62 7.58
CA ARG A 125 -18.19 14.61 8.48
C ARG A 125 -18.64 13.94 9.76
N ASN A 126 -18.17 14.43 10.91
CA ASN A 126 -18.44 13.83 12.22
C ASN A 126 -18.18 12.31 12.25
N GLY A 127 -17.13 11.86 11.57
CA GLY A 127 -16.73 10.44 11.50
C GLY A 127 -17.57 9.56 10.57
N LYS A 128 -18.54 10.12 9.84
CA LYS A 128 -19.38 9.41 8.86
C LYS A 128 -19.10 9.88 7.45
N LEU A 129 -19.44 9.07 6.45
CA LEU A 129 -19.28 9.42 5.05
C LEU A 129 -20.50 10.21 4.55
N SER A 130 -20.24 11.36 3.93
CA SER A 130 -21.23 12.26 3.34
C SER A 130 -20.92 12.43 1.86
N LEU A 131 -21.74 11.82 1.01
CA LEU A 131 -21.66 11.93 -0.43
C LEU A 131 -22.62 13.03 -0.92
N ARG A 132 -22.12 13.98 -1.68
CA ARG A 132 -22.91 15.08 -2.26
C ARG A 132 -22.60 15.23 -3.74
N PHE A 133 -23.62 15.46 -4.55
CA PHE A 133 -23.46 15.58 -6.00
C PHE A 133 -24.56 16.42 -6.62
N SER A 134 -24.28 17.04 -7.77
CA SER A 134 -25.28 17.71 -8.60
C SER A 134 -25.16 17.26 -10.06
N ILE A 135 -26.29 17.32 -10.76
CA ILE A 135 -26.39 17.08 -12.20
C ILE A 135 -27.17 18.24 -12.80
N PHE A 136 -26.60 18.86 -13.83
CA PHE A 136 -27.19 19.92 -14.62
C PHE A 136 -27.70 21.09 -13.78
N CYS A 137 -26.82 21.57 -12.89
CA CYS A 137 -27.01 22.72 -12.02
C CYS A 137 -28.22 22.57 -11.07
N ALA A 138 -28.64 21.34 -10.78
CA ALA A 138 -29.71 21.07 -9.83
C ALA A 138 -29.28 21.38 -8.40
N GLU A 139 -30.24 21.50 -7.49
CA GLU A 139 -29.94 21.51 -6.07
C GLU A 139 -29.20 20.21 -5.70
N PRO A 140 -28.01 20.27 -5.07
CA PRO A 140 -27.22 19.08 -4.81
C PRO A 140 -27.93 18.08 -3.91
N ALA A 141 -27.95 16.81 -4.33
CA ALA A 141 -28.42 15.72 -3.48
C ALA A 141 -27.31 15.30 -2.50
N THR A 142 -27.70 14.87 -1.30
CA THR A 142 -26.76 14.41 -0.27
C THR A 142 -27.24 13.09 0.34
N VAL A 143 -26.33 12.15 0.54
CA VAL A 143 -26.55 10.89 1.26
C VAL A 143 -25.43 10.70 2.29
N VAL A 144 -25.80 10.32 3.52
CA VAL A 144 -24.87 10.18 4.64
C VAL A 144 -24.96 8.78 5.22
N SER A 145 -23.83 8.13 5.45
CA SER A 145 -23.75 6.81 6.09
C SER A 145 -24.21 6.84 7.56
N ASP A 146 -24.73 5.73 8.06
CA ASP A 146 -24.91 5.50 9.49
C ASP A 146 -23.62 4.97 10.13
N THR A 147 -22.86 4.20 9.36
CA THR A 147 -21.57 3.65 9.73
C THR A 147 -20.56 4.77 9.96
N ALA A 148 -19.98 4.80 11.16
CA ALA A 148 -18.83 5.62 11.48
C ALA A 148 -17.56 4.91 11.01
N VAL A 149 -16.67 5.64 10.34
CA VAL A 149 -15.47 5.11 9.67
C VAL A 149 -14.16 5.55 10.32
N ASN A 150 -14.24 6.40 11.36
CA ASN A 150 -13.09 6.98 12.04
C ASN A 150 -12.58 6.13 13.22
N ASP A 151 -12.71 4.81 13.13
CA ASP A 151 -12.41 3.85 14.19
C ASP A 151 -11.05 3.15 14.03
N SER A 152 -10.23 3.60 13.06
CA SER A 152 -8.94 3.02 12.67
C SER A 152 -8.99 1.61 12.08
N ARG A 153 -10.16 1.14 11.63
CA ARG A 153 -10.30 -0.11 10.90
C ARG A 153 -10.43 0.17 9.40
N TRP A 154 -10.21 -0.88 8.61
CA TRP A 154 -10.45 -0.83 7.17
C TRP A 154 -11.95 -0.89 6.91
N HIS A 155 -12.40 0.03 6.07
CA HIS A 155 -13.76 0.10 5.55
C HIS A 155 -13.72 0.04 4.02
N THR A 156 -14.61 -0.75 3.44
CA THR A 156 -14.81 -0.77 1.99
C THR A 156 -15.86 0.25 1.62
N VAL A 157 -15.51 1.16 0.70
CA VAL A 157 -16.40 2.23 0.24
C VAL A 157 -16.63 2.07 -1.24
N THR A 158 -17.90 2.03 -1.64
CA THR A 158 -18.30 1.97 -3.05
C THR A 158 -19.30 3.09 -3.36
N ILE A 159 -19.03 3.82 -4.42
CA ILE A 159 -19.95 4.82 -4.98
C ILE A 159 -20.45 4.27 -6.31
N ARG A 160 -21.75 4.00 -6.38
CA ARG A 160 -22.40 3.51 -7.58
C ARG A 160 -23.35 4.55 -8.13
N ARG A 161 -23.17 4.89 -9.40
CA ARG A 161 -24.05 5.78 -10.15
C ARG A 161 -24.99 4.94 -11.00
N ASN A 162 -26.26 5.33 -11.02
CA ASN A 162 -27.28 4.86 -11.94
C ASN A 162 -28.12 6.06 -12.38
N PHE A 163 -27.64 6.79 -13.38
CA PHE A 163 -28.28 8.01 -13.88
C PHE A 163 -28.51 9.06 -12.78
N LYS A 164 -29.75 9.37 -12.39
CA LYS A 164 -30.01 10.35 -11.31
C LYS A 164 -29.78 9.78 -9.92
N ASN A 165 -29.82 8.46 -9.79
CA ASN A 165 -29.66 7.77 -8.52
C ASN A 165 -28.16 7.54 -8.25
N THR A 166 -27.71 7.90 -7.04
CA THR A 166 -26.36 7.59 -6.58
C THR A 166 -26.45 6.86 -5.25
N THR A 167 -25.78 5.72 -5.19
CA THR A 167 -25.67 4.85 -4.03
C THR A 167 -24.30 5.01 -3.39
N LEU A 168 -24.29 5.19 -2.07
CA LEU A 168 -23.13 5.08 -1.21
C LEU A 168 -23.22 3.75 -0.45
N MET A 169 -22.21 2.90 -0.62
CA MET A 169 -22.06 1.65 0.13
C MET A 169 -20.85 1.77 1.04
N VAL A 170 -21.04 1.42 2.32
CA VAL A 170 -19.98 1.43 3.33
C VAL A 170 -20.04 0.10 4.07
N ASP A 171 -19.05 -0.75 3.83
CA ASP A 171 -19.06 -2.16 4.22
C ASP A 171 -20.35 -2.87 3.75
N ASN A 172 -21.24 -3.21 4.67
CA ASN A 172 -22.52 -3.87 4.40
C ASN A 172 -23.71 -2.88 4.37
N GLU A 173 -23.48 -1.59 4.67
CA GLU A 173 -24.50 -0.56 4.61
C GLU A 173 -24.68 -0.06 3.17
N ILE A 174 -25.94 0.09 2.75
CA ILE A 174 -26.28 0.64 1.43
C ILE A 174 -27.29 1.77 1.63
N LYS A 175 -26.93 2.97 1.18
CA LYS A 175 -27.83 4.13 1.14
C LYS A 175 -27.78 4.78 -0.23
N TRP A 176 -28.86 5.41 -0.63
CA TRP A 176 -28.94 6.05 -1.94
C TRP A 176 -29.82 7.29 -1.88
N VAL A 177 -29.62 8.18 -2.84
CA VAL A 177 -30.46 9.36 -3.05
C VAL A 177 -30.54 9.65 -4.55
N GLU A 178 -31.66 10.19 -4.98
CA GLU A 178 -31.86 10.67 -6.35
C GLU A 178 -31.79 12.19 -6.39
N VAL A 179 -31.02 12.74 -7.33
CA VAL A 179 -30.99 14.19 -7.56
C VAL A 179 -32.18 14.67 -8.38
N MET A 180 -32.80 15.77 -7.95
CA MET A 180 -33.93 16.40 -8.62
C MET A 180 -33.47 17.25 -9.81
N SER A 181 -32.88 16.61 -10.81
CA SER A 181 -32.36 17.25 -12.02
C SER A 181 -33.29 17.10 -13.22
N LYS A 182 -33.23 18.06 -14.16
CA LYS A 182 -33.89 17.95 -15.47
C LYS A 182 -33.20 16.91 -16.37
N ARG A 183 -31.88 16.77 -16.25
CA ARG A 183 -31.06 15.82 -17.00
C ARG A 183 -30.77 14.59 -16.15
N ARG A 184 -30.60 13.44 -16.80
CA ARG A 184 -30.28 12.17 -16.13
C ARG A 184 -28.79 11.85 -16.08
N ASP A 185 -28.06 12.22 -17.12
CA ASP A 185 -26.65 11.87 -17.26
C ASP A 185 -25.77 12.99 -16.70
N MET A 186 -24.75 12.63 -15.94
CA MET A 186 -23.72 13.56 -15.47
C MET A 186 -22.67 13.79 -16.56
N THR A 187 -22.15 15.00 -16.65
CA THR A 187 -20.94 15.33 -17.41
C THR A 187 -19.76 15.38 -16.45
N VAL A 188 -18.64 14.76 -16.82
CA VAL A 188 -17.40 14.78 -16.04
C VAL A 188 -16.26 15.11 -16.99
N PHE A 189 -15.43 16.09 -16.62
CA PHE A 189 -14.27 16.51 -17.40
C PHE A 189 -12.98 16.42 -16.58
N SER A 190 -13.04 16.72 -15.28
CA SER A 190 -11.88 16.69 -14.43
C SER A 190 -11.37 15.26 -14.21
N HIS A 191 -10.11 15.17 -13.78
CA HIS A 191 -9.60 13.93 -13.18
C HIS A 191 -10.31 13.61 -11.86
N LEU A 192 -10.17 12.36 -11.44
CA LEU A 192 -10.58 11.90 -10.11
C LEU A 192 -9.50 12.26 -9.09
N PHE A 193 -9.83 13.15 -8.16
CA PHE A 193 -8.96 13.51 -7.05
C PHE A 193 -9.34 12.75 -5.78
N VAL A 194 -8.33 12.26 -5.07
CA VAL A 194 -8.47 11.47 -3.84
C VAL A 194 -7.62 12.08 -2.73
N GLY A 195 -8.19 12.18 -1.54
CA GLY A 195 -7.55 12.62 -0.29
C GLY A 195 -7.26 14.12 -0.17
N GLY A 196 -7.58 14.90 -1.20
CA GLY A 196 -7.41 16.34 -1.27
C GLY A 196 -7.54 16.86 -2.71
N ILE A 197 -7.27 18.14 -2.92
CA ILE A 197 -7.20 18.76 -4.25
C ILE A 197 -5.91 19.59 -4.40
N PRO A 198 -5.36 19.72 -5.62
CA PRO A 198 -4.20 20.55 -5.88
C PRO A 198 -4.36 22.00 -5.39
N PRO A 199 -3.31 22.62 -4.82
CA PRO A 199 -3.35 24.02 -4.39
C PRO A 199 -3.77 25.00 -5.50
N GLU A 200 -3.44 24.69 -6.76
CA GLU A 200 -3.80 25.52 -7.91
C GLU A 200 -5.32 25.61 -8.07
N LEU A 201 -6.04 24.50 -7.84
CA LEU A 201 -7.51 24.48 -7.90
C LEU A 201 -8.14 25.25 -6.74
N ARG A 202 -7.50 25.30 -5.57
CA ARG A 202 -7.94 26.13 -4.44
C ARG A 202 -7.87 27.62 -4.76
N SER A 203 -6.84 28.04 -5.52
CA SER A 203 -6.63 29.44 -5.88
C SER A 203 -7.51 29.92 -7.04
N VAL A 204 -7.97 29.02 -7.92
CA VAL A 204 -8.79 29.34 -9.09
C VAL A 204 -10.20 28.78 -8.92
N ALA A 205 -11.00 29.44 -8.07
CA ALA A 205 -12.35 28.99 -7.72
C ALA A 205 -13.28 28.79 -8.93
N LEU A 206 -13.06 29.50 -10.05
CA LEU A 206 -13.86 29.34 -11.27
C LEU A 206 -13.69 27.99 -11.97
N ARG A 207 -12.69 27.19 -11.59
CA ARG A 207 -12.48 25.83 -12.11
C ARG A 207 -13.12 24.75 -11.25
N LEU A 208 -13.70 25.12 -10.10
CA LEU A 208 -14.36 24.20 -9.18
C LEU A 208 -15.87 24.43 -9.24
N THR A 209 -16.63 23.40 -9.57
CA THR A 209 -18.09 23.46 -9.56
C THR A 209 -18.64 23.53 -8.13
N SER A 210 -18.06 22.76 -7.19
CA SER A 210 -18.37 22.88 -5.76
C SER A 210 -17.34 23.75 -5.05
N ALA A 211 -17.65 25.04 -4.92
CA ALA A 211 -16.76 25.99 -4.26
C ALA A 211 -16.45 25.66 -2.78
N ALA A 212 -17.29 24.84 -2.13
CA ALA A 212 -17.11 24.44 -0.73
C ALA A 212 -15.87 23.54 -0.53
N VAL A 213 -15.45 22.80 -1.56
CA VAL A 213 -14.36 21.81 -1.48
C VAL A 213 -13.01 22.44 -1.16
N LYS A 214 -12.81 23.71 -1.55
CA LYS A 214 -11.57 24.45 -1.24
C LYS A 214 -11.35 24.64 0.26
N ASP A 215 -12.44 24.68 1.03
CA ASP A 215 -12.45 24.95 2.47
C ASP A 215 -12.45 23.65 3.29
N GLU A 216 -12.59 22.48 2.64
CA GLU A 216 -12.54 21.18 3.30
C GLU A 216 -11.09 20.79 3.65
N PRO A 217 -10.87 20.23 4.86
CA PRO A 217 -9.54 19.76 5.25
C PRO A 217 -9.13 18.55 4.39
N PRO A 218 -7.82 18.36 4.14
CA PRO A 218 -7.34 17.17 3.46
C PRO A 218 -7.62 15.92 4.30
N PHE A 219 -7.79 14.76 3.65
CA PHE A 219 -8.02 13.50 4.34
C PHE A 219 -6.78 13.06 5.13
N THR A 220 -6.95 12.41 6.28
CA THR A 220 -5.81 11.82 7.01
C THR A 220 -6.06 10.35 7.22
N GLY A 221 -5.20 9.48 6.71
CA GLY A 221 -5.36 8.03 6.81
C GLY A 221 -4.76 7.29 5.63
N TRP A 222 -5.26 6.09 5.39
CA TRP A 222 -4.77 5.20 4.32
C TRP A 222 -5.89 4.90 3.34
N ILE A 223 -5.56 4.82 2.06
CA ILE A 223 -6.44 4.38 0.97
C ILE A 223 -5.72 3.32 0.13
N THR A 224 -6.41 2.26 -0.24
CA THR A 224 -5.91 1.21 -1.14
C THR A 224 -7.02 0.72 -2.06
N ASP A 225 -6.66 -0.06 -3.07
CA ASP A 225 -7.57 -0.81 -3.95
C ASP A 225 -8.58 0.10 -4.66
N VAL A 226 -8.10 1.23 -5.17
CA VAL A 226 -8.94 2.15 -5.96
C VAL A 226 -9.28 1.48 -7.28
N THR A 227 -10.56 1.19 -7.50
CA THR A 227 -11.04 0.57 -8.74
C THR A 227 -12.19 1.36 -9.35
N VAL A 228 -12.32 1.26 -10.67
CA VAL A 228 -13.48 1.76 -11.43
C VAL A 228 -14.01 0.59 -12.26
N ASN A 229 -15.29 0.25 -12.09
CA ASN A 229 -15.93 -0.89 -12.74
C ASN A 229 -15.10 -2.19 -12.61
N ASN A 230 -14.62 -2.49 -11.39
CA ASN A 230 -13.76 -3.62 -11.06
C ASN A 230 -12.38 -3.64 -11.76
N THR A 231 -11.95 -2.52 -12.33
CA THR A 231 -10.61 -2.37 -12.91
C THR A 231 -9.76 -1.53 -11.97
N GLU A 232 -8.63 -2.07 -11.52
CA GLU A 232 -7.66 -1.32 -10.72
C GLU A 232 -7.18 -0.07 -11.44
N CYS A 233 -7.13 1.04 -10.71
CA CYS A 233 -6.72 2.33 -11.23
C CYS A 233 -5.32 2.67 -10.72
N ALA A 234 -4.35 2.79 -11.63
CA ALA A 234 -3.03 3.30 -11.29
C ALA A 234 -3.11 4.81 -11.00
N ILE A 235 -2.30 5.25 -10.04
CA ILE A 235 -2.11 6.68 -9.77
C ILE A 235 -1.46 7.35 -10.98
N VAL A 236 -1.97 8.50 -11.40
CA VAL A 236 -1.42 9.27 -12.52
C VAL A 236 -0.46 10.34 -12.03
N ASN A 237 -0.76 10.98 -10.90
CA ASN A 237 0.14 11.93 -10.23
C ASN A 237 -0.29 12.11 -8.76
N SER A 238 0.62 12.61 -7.92
CA SER A 238 0.34 12.95 -6.52
C SER A 238 1.28 14.02 -6.01
N ASP A 239 0.87 14.68 -4.93
CA ASP A 239 1.73 15.53 -4.11
C ASP A 239 1.37 15.34 -2.63
N GLY A 240 2.36 15.36 -1.73
CA GLY A 240 2.15 15.18 -0.29
C GLY A 240 1.60 13.82 0.16
N VAL A 241 1.60 12.80 -0.71
CA VAL A 241 1.12 11.43 -0.41
C VAL A 241 2.30 10.47 -0.31
N LEU A 242 2.38 9.71 0.79
CA LEU A 242 3.40 8.67 0.95
C LEU A 242 2.88 7.39 0.28
N MET A 243 3.62 6.86 -0.67
CA MET A 243 3.27 5.61 -1.35
C MET A 243 4.11 4.48 -0.76
N ASP A 244 3.47 3.41 -0.28
CA ASP A 244 4.19 2.23 0.22
C ASP A 244 4.71 1.35 -0.94
N ILE A 245 5.53 1.94 -1.81
CA ILE A 245 6.12 1.24 -2.96
C ILE A 245 7.28 0.33 -2.50
N CYS A 246 7.94 0.69 -1.39
CA CYS A 246 9.12 -0.02 -0.89
C CYS A 246 8.82 -1.08 0.19
N GLY A 247 7.63 -1.10 0.81
CA GLY A 247 7.30 -2.02 1.90
C GLY A 247 6.60 -3.31 1.48
N THR A 248 5.91 -3.32 0.32
CA THR A 248 5.03 -4.44 -0.09
C THR A 248 5.30 -4.94 -1.51
N ALA A 249 5.70 -4.07 -2.43
CA ALA A 249 6.19 -4.46 -3.74
C ALA A 249 7.72 -4.59 -3.65
N ASN A 250 8.26 -5.80 -3.82
CA ASN A 250 9.71 -6.02 -3.95
C ASN A 250 10.21 -5.39 -5.28
N MET A 251 10.15 -4.07 -5.41
CA MET A 251 10.53 -3.34 -6.61
C MET A 251 12.03 -3.45 -6.87
N CYS A 252 12.84 -3.43 -5.81
CA CYS A 252 14.28 -3.64 -5.92
C CYS A 252 14.59 -5.13 -5.78
N LEU A 253 15.11 -5.72 -6.84
CA LEU A 253 15.53 -7.11 -6.90
C LEU A 253 16.93 -7.29 -6.29
N ASN A 254 17.33 -8.54 -6.13
CA ASN A 254 18.69 -8.92 -5.72
C ASN A 254 19.21 -8.27 -4.43
N GLY A 255 18.31 -7.91 -3.51
CA GLY A 255 18.66 -7.29 -2.23
C GLY A 255 18.95 -5.80 -2.31
N GLY A 256 18.53 -5.12 -3.40
CA GLY A 256 18.63 -3.66 -3.52
C GLY A 256 17.80 -2.96 -2.45
N ILE A 257 18.32 -1.86 -1.93
CA ILE A 257 17.63 -1.08 -0.90
C ILE A 257 16.67 -0.11 -1.60
N CYS A 258 15.37 -0.31 -1.40
CA CYS A 258 14.36 0.61 -1.89
C CYS A 258 14.26 1.83 -0.98
N SER A 259 14.36 3.02 -1.56
CA SER A 259 14.17 4.30 -0.88
C SER A 259 13.29 5.20 -1.72
N LEU A 260 12.56 6.12 -1.08
CA LEU A 260 11.76 7.14 -1.76
C LEU A 260 12.55 8.44 -1.80
N ILE A 261 12.88 8.93 -2.99
CA ILE A 261 13.50 10.23 -3.22
C ILE A 261 12.48 11.05 -4.00
N ASP A 262 12.01 12.18 -3.45
CA ASP A 262 10.97 13.03 -4.05
C ASP A 262 9.69 12.28 -4.45
N ASN A 263 9.23 11.34 -3.61
CA ASN A 263 8.11 10.42 -3.88
C ASN A 263 8.31 9.46 -5.08
N GLU A 264 9.49 9.45 -5.71
CA GLU A 264 9.86 8.43 -6.68
C GLU A 264 10.62 7.29 -6.00
N PRO A 265 10.22 6.03 -6.23
CA PRO A 265 10.94 4.88 -5.71
C PRO A 265 12.27 4.73 -6.45
N THR A 266 13.36 4.69 -5.69
CA THR A 266 14.73 4.56 -6.19
C THR A 266 15.40 3.38 -5.49
N CYS A 267 15.99 2.49 -6.30
CA CYS A 267 16.74 1.34 -5.81
C CYS A 267 18.24 1.66 -5.71
N ASP A 268 18.83 1.46 -4.54
CA ASP A 268 20.27 1.41 -4.38
C ASP A 268 20.77 -0.02 -4.61
N CYS A 269 21.50 -0.20 -5.72
CA CYS A 269 22.06 -1.48 -6.15
C CYS A 269 23.57 -1.62 -5.83
N SER A 270 24.19 -0.61 -5.18
CA SER A 270 25.65 -0.55 -4.99
C SER A 270 26.26 -1.74 -4.24
N HIS A 271 25.45 -2.47 -3.47
CA HIS A 271 25.86 -3.63 -2.68
C HIS A 271 25.28 -4.96 -3.17
N THR A 272 24.71 -4.99 -4.37
CA THR A 272 24.04 -6.19 -4.91
C THR A 272 24.85 -6.86 -6.01
N GLY A 273 25.78 -6.16 -6.68
CA GLY A 273 26.45 -6.65 -7.90
C GLY A 273 25.54 -6.59 -9.13
N PHE A 274 24.41 -5.90 -9.02
CA PHE A 274 23.47 -5.62 -10.09
C PHE A 274 23.34 -4.10 -10.28
N GLN A 275 22.86 -3.70 -11.45
CA GLN A 275 22.59 -2.33 -11.86
C GLN A 275 21.17 -2.25 -12.47
N GLY A 276 20.82 -1.07 -12.98
CA GLY A 276 19.48 -0.80 -13.50
C GLY A 276 18.54 -0.21 -12.45
N LYS A 277 17.34 0.20 -12.88
CA LYS A 277 16.36 0.89 -12.01
C LYS A 277 15.80 0.03 -10.88
N ASP A 278 15.82 -1.28 -11.06
CA ASP A 278 15.26 -2.29 -10.17
C ASP A 278 16.31 -3.32 -9.71
N CYS A 279 17.60 -3.05 -9.95
CA CYS A 279 18.71 -3.96 -9.66
C CYS A 279 18.59 -5.33 -10.34
N SER A 280 18.00 -5.40 -11.54
CA SER A 280 17.83 -6.64 -12.31
C SER A 280 19.01 -6.97 -13.25
N GLU A 281 19.78 -5.97 -13.67
CA GLU A 281 20.84 -6.13 -14.67
C GLU A 281 22.15 -6.49 -13.98
N GLU A 282 22.93 -7.45 -14.46
CA GLU A 282 24.23 -7.77 -13.85
C GLU A 282 25.21 -6.60 -14.07
N ASP A 283 25.91 -6.19 -13.00
CA ASP A 283 26.97 -5.20 -13.11
C ASP A 283 28.22 -5.88 -13.68
N ASN A 284 28.54 -5.59 -14.94
CA ASN A 284 29.67 -6.20 -15.65
C ASN A 284 31.00 -5.52 -15.27
N TYR A 285 31.18 -5.19 -13.99
CA TYR A 285 32.44 -4.67 -13.49
C TYR A 285 33.43 -5.82 -13.36
N THR A 286 34.24 -5.95 -14.41
CA THR A 286 35.46 -6.76 -14.41
C THR A 286 36.37 -6.28 -13.28
N GLU A 287 36.31 -6.97 -12.14
CA GLU A 287 37.22 -6.74 -11.03
C GLU A 287 38.65 -7.03 -11.52
N GLY A 288 39.42 -5.95 -11.68
CA GLY A 288 40.79 -6.00 -12.13
C GLY A 288 41.60 -6.93 -11.24
N LEU A 289 42.27 -7.89 -11.89
CA LEU A 289 43.23 -8.83 -11.33
C LEU A 289 44.39 -8.09 -10.64
N ALA A 290 44.19 -7.60 -9.41
CA ALA A 290 45.22 -6.97 -8.59
C ALA A 290 45.95 -7.98 -7.68
N HIS A 291 45.60 -9.26 -7.74
CA HIS A 291 46.21 -10.30 -6.91
C HIS A 291 46.64 -11.49 -7.77
N LEU A 292 47.79 -11.38 -8.44
CA LEU A 292 48.69 -12.51 -8.77
C LEU A 292 50.01 -11.98 -9.34
N MET A 293 50.69 -11.13 -8.57
CA MET A 293 52.13 -10.94 -8.73
C MET A 293 52.82 -12.10 -7.98
N MET A 294 53.26 -13.14 -8.70
CA MET A 294 54.19 -14.14 -8.16
C MET A 294 55.45 -14.21 -9.01
N GLY A 295 56.51 -13.62 -8.43
CA GLY A 295 57.89 -14.10 -8.39
C GLY A 295 58.46 -14.81 -9.62
N ASP A 296 59.31 -14.08 -10.33
CA ASP A 296 60.34 -14.62 -11.21
C ASP A 296 61.30 -15.53 -10.43
N GLN A 297 61.32 -16.83 -10.75
CA GLN A 297 62.45 -17.71 -10.49
C GLN A 297 62.86 -18.41 -11.80
N GLY A 298 63.93 -17.91 -12.39
CA GLY A 298 65.15 -18.71 -12.52
C GLY A 298 65.07 -20.00 -13.34
N GLN A 299 65.39 -19.83 -14.63
CA GLN A 299 66.32 -20.68 -15.38
C GLN A 299 65.90 -22.11 -15.80
N ARG A 300 65.81 -22.22 -17.14
CA ARG A 300 66.62 -23.09 -18.01
C ARG A 300 65.95 -24.38 -18.51
N GLY A 301 65.83 -24.45 -19.83
CA GLY A 301 65.75 -25.71 -20.56
C GLY A 301 64.68 -25.69 -21.64
N GLU A 302 65.13 -25.50 -22.89
CA GLU A 302 64.74 -26.26 -24.10
C GLU A 302 63.25 -26.52 -24.38
N ALA A 303 62.71 -26.45 -25.59
CA ALA A 303 63.15 -26.11 -26.92
C ALA A 303 61.88 -26.18 -27.80
N TRP A 304 61.98 -25.70 -29.04
CA TRP A 304 61.05 -25.95 -30.15
C TRP A 304 59.75 -25.14 -30.21
N LEU A 305 59.91 -23.98 -30.85
CA LEU A 305 59.02 -23.39 -31.84
C LEU A 305 58.25 -24.44 -32.67
N LEU A 306 56.93 -24.26 -32.81
CA LEU A 306 56.27 -24.39 -34.10
C LEU A 306 55.02 -23.51 -34.18
N ARG A 307 55.04 -22.63 -35.19
CA ARG A 307 54.07 -21.60 -35.51
C ARG A 307 52.71 -22.19 -35.89
N SER A 308 51.67 -21.45 -35.53
CA SER A 308 50.33 -21.57 -36.12
C SER A 308 50.37 -21.18 -37.61
N LEU A 309 49.85 -22.10 -38.42
CA LEU A 309 49.00 -21.92 -39.60
C LEU A 309 49.35 -20.81 -40.60
N LEU A 310 49.63 -21.26 -41.83
CA LEU A 310 49.22 -20.55 -43.04
C LEU A 310 48.67 -21.55 -44.06
N SER A 311 47.63 -21.09 -44.74
CA SER A 311 47.18 -21.52 -46.07
C SER A 311 46.21 -22.70 -46.13
N THR A 312 44.92 -22.32 -46.23
CA THR A 312 44.04 -22.69 -47.34
C THR A 312 44.19 -24.09 -47.95
N GLN A 313 43.24 -24.99 -47.67
CA GLN A 313 42.24 -25.43 -48.66
C GLN A 313 41.11 -26.20 -47.96
#